data_AF-W9HAF2-F1
#
_entry.id   AF-W9HAF2-F1
#
_cell.length_a   1.000
_cell.length_b   1.000
_cell.length_c   1.000
_cell.angle_alpha   90.00
_cell.angle_beta   90.00
_cell.angle_gamma   90.00
#
_symmetry.space_group_name_H-M   'P 1'
#
loop_
_entity.id
_entity.type
_entity.pdbx_description
1 polymer ?
#
loop_
_entity_poly.entity_id
_entity_poly.type
_entity_poly.pdbx_seq_one_letter_code
_entity_poly.pdbx_strand_id
1 'polypeptide(L)'
;MGIDSFVYDPDHQVIACRLCGTCLVPKVTSWKSHLRAEPHRMRGDELRLTVDKLSGYNLRPVEELRQWRPDRKRPCQPIEGLAVYGGYICTQDRCDHCTRRIEKMHDHLPAHGKRASQHTSARPLWRACRLQTYFTAKGRIDYFVVEEEEEEEEAYPVALVGL
;
A
#
# COMPACT_ATOMS: atom_id res chain seq x y z
N MET A 1 2.58 -23.70 3.57
CA MET A 1 2.04 -22.35 3.90
C MET A 1 0.87 -22.15 2.96
N GLY A 2 -0.34 -21.98 3.47
CA GLY A 2 -1.54 -22.04 2.64
C GLY A 2 -1.72 -20.84 1.71
N ILE A 3 -2.60 -21.02 0.73
CA ILE A 3 -3.08 -19.96 -0.17
C ILE A 3 -3.73 -18.77 0.56
N ASP A 4 -4.06 -18.95 1.83
CA ASP A 4 -4.64 -17.95 2.73
C ASP A 4 -3.70 -16.75 2.98
N SER A 5 -2.44 -16.87 2.54
CA SER A 5 -1.48 -15.77 2.54
C SER A 5 -1.71 -14.75 1.41
N PHE A 6 -2.62 -15.01 0.48
CA PHE A 6 -2.87 -14.15 -0.69
C PHE A 6 -4.30 -13.60 -0.68
N VAL A 7 -4.43 -12.30 -0.90
CA VAL A 7 -5.73 -11.62 -1.02
C VAL A 7 -5.88 -11.09 -2.42
N TYR A 8 -7.01 -11.40 -3.07
CA TYR A 8 -7.38 -10.75 -4.31
C TYR A 8 -8.25 -9.53 -4.00
N ASP A 9 -7.81 -8.36 -4.48
CA ASP A 9 -8.57 -7.12 -4.43
C ASP A 9 -9.23 -6.90 -5.79
N PRO A 10 -10.57 -6.99 -5.90
CA PRO A 10 -11.27 -6.89 -7.17
C PRO A 10 -11.33 -5.46 -7.73
N ASP A 11 -11.27 -4.44 -6.87
CA ASP A 11 -11.38 -3.03 -7.27
C ASP A 11 -10.10 -2.56 -7.97
N HIS A 12 -8.96 -2.96 -7.43
CA HIS A 12 -7.64 -2.68 -7.99
C HIS A 12 -7.16 -3.78 -8.94
N GLN A 13 -7.80 -4.95 -8.92
CA GLN A 13 -7.44 -6.13 -9.72
C GLN A 13 -6.01 -6.58 -9.47
N VAL A 14 -5.64 -6.68 -8.19
CA VAL A 14 -4.30 -7.09 -7.74
C VAL A 14 -4.39 -8.25 -6.75
N ILE A 15 -3.28 -8.97 -6.59
CA ILE A 15 -3.13 -9.96 -5.53
C ILE A 15 -2.07 -9.47 -4.56
N ALA A 16 -2.46 -9.24 -3.31
CA ALA A 16 -1.56 -8.89 -2.22
C ALA A 16 -1.05 -10.17 -1.53
N CYS A 17 0.25 -10.22 -1.27
CA CYS A 17 0.85 -11.23 -0.39
C CYS A 17 0.94 -10.67 1.03
N ARG A 18 0.14 -11.21 1.96
CA ARG A 18 0.07 -10.77 3.37
C ARG A 18 1.42 -10.86 4.07
N LEU A 19 2.18 -11.94 3.81
CA LEU A 19 3.48 -12.18 4.44
C LEU A 19 4.57 -11.20 3.98
N CYS A 20 4.48 -10.74 2.73
CA CYS A 20 5.47 -9.82 2.17
C CYS A 20 5.00 -8.36 2.13
N GLY A 21 3.72 -8.09 2.39
CA GLY A 21 3.14 -6.75 2.35
C GLY A 21 3.21 -6.08 0.96
N THR A 22 3.22 -6.86 -0.12
CA THR A 22 3.39 -6.37 -1.51
C THR A 22 2.47 -7.11 -2.48
N CYS A 23 2.08 -6.46 -3.59
CA CYS A 23 1.38 -7.13 -4.67
C CYS A 23 2.30 -8.06 -5.46
N LEU A 24 1.70 -9.14 -5.95
CA LEU A 24 2.32 -10.02 -6.94
C LEU A 24 2.27 -9.34 -8.32
N VAL A 25 3.42 -9.18 -8.95
CA VAL A 25 3.50 -8.70 -10.34
C VAL A 25 2.77 -9.69 -11.25
N PRO A 26 1.81 -9.29 -12.11
CA PRO A 26 0.98 -10.16 -12.96
C PRO A 26 1.76 -10.94 -14.04
N LYS A 27 2.65 -11.84 -13.61
CA LYS A 27 3.51 -12.61 -14.48
C LYS A 27 3.88 -13.92 -13.78
N VAL A 28 3.55 -15.03 -14.42
CA VAL A 28 3.78 -16.40 -13.89
C VAL A 28 5.23 -16.61 -13.44
N THR A 29 6.22 -16.12 -14.20
CA THR A 29 7.64 -16.25 -13.82
C THR A 29 7.96 -15.46 -12.54
N SER A 30 7.33 -14.30 -12.34
CA SER A 30 7.49 -13.49 -11.14
C SER A 30 6.85 -14.17 -9.93
N TRP A 31 5.66 -14.77 -10.10
CA TRP A 31 5.00 -15.53 -9.03
C TRP A 31 5.85 -16.73 -8.61
N LYS A 32 6.31 -17.54 -9.57
CA LYS A 32 7.17 -18.69 -9.25
C LYS A 32 8.44 -18.29 -8.52
N SER A 33 9.03 -17.14 -8.87
CA SER A 33 10.19 -16.61 -8.15
C SER A 33 9.85 -16.21 -6.71
N HIS A 34 8.78 -15.42 -6.53
CA HIS A 34 8.30 -14.98 -5.22
C HIS A 34 7.93 -16.15 -4.30
N LEU A 35 7.15 -17.11 -4.79
CA LEU A 35 6.67 -18.25 -4.02
C LEU A 35 7.79 -19.21 -3.60
N ARG A 36 8.91 -19.25 -4.35
CA ARG A 36 10.09 -20.07 -3.98
C ARG A 36 11.02 -19.37 -3.01
N ALA A 37 11.01 -18.05 -2.97
CA ALA A 37 11.82 -17.27 -2.06
C ALA A 37 11.29 -17.38 -0.62
N GLU A 38 12.13 -17.02 0.35
CA GLU A 38 11.70 -16.80 1.73
C GLU A 38 10.75 -15.58 1.78
N PRO A 39 9.65 -15.62 2.56
CA PRO A 39 9.27 -16.62 3.58
C PRO A 39 8.56 -17.87 3.03
N HIS A 40 8.16 -17.90 1.76
CA HIS A 40 7.24 -18.93 1.24
C HIS A 40 7.85 -20.31 1.00
N ARG A 41 9.04 -20.38 0.38
CA ARG A 41 9.78 -21.63 0.07
C ARG A 41 8.95 -22.75 -0.59
N MET A 42 7.88 -22.42 -1.32
CA MET A 42 6.96 -23.38 -1.94
C MET A 42 7.62 -24.20 -3.05
N ARG A 43 7.27 -25.48 -3.13
CA ARG A 43 7.79 -26.43 -4.14
C ARG A 43 6.71 -27.43 -4.57
N GLY A 44 7.00 -28.21 -5.61
CA GLY A 44 6.15 -29.31 -6.06
C GLY A 44 4.72 -28.88 -6.38
N ASP A 45 3.74 -29.68 -5.95
CA ASP A 45 2.32 -29.44 -6.20
C ASP A 45 1.77 -28.21 -5.51
N GLU A 46 2.26 -27.85 -4.31
CA GLU A 46 1.84 -26.61 -3.61
C GLU A 46 2.12 -25.38 -4.49
N LEU A 47 3.31 -25.31 -5.09
CA LEU A 47 3.68 -24.23 -6.01
C LEU A 47 2.81 -24.24 -7.27
N ARG A 48 2.59 -25.42 -7.86
CA ARG A 48 1.81 -25.57 -9.10
C ARG A 48 0.36 -25.13 -8.89
N LEU A 49 -0.32 -25.69 -7.89
CA LEU A 49 -1.71 -25.38 -7.56
C LEU A 49 -1.89 -23.90 -7.18
N THR A 50 -0.93 -23.32 -6.45
CA THR A 50 -0.96 -21.89 -6.13
C THR A 50 -0.88 -21.04 -7.39
N VAL A 51 0.09 -21.32 -8.28
CA VAL A 51 0.22 -20.60 -9.56
C VAL A 51 -1.02 -20.77 -10.45
N ASP A 52 -1.59 -21.97 -10.51
CA ASP A 52 -2.80 -22.24 -11.30
C ASP A 52 -3.98 -21.41 -10.77
N LYS A 53 -4.17 -21.33 -9.45
CA LYS A 53 -5.19 -20.46 -8.85
C LYS A 53 -4.91 -18.97 -9.09
N LEU A 54 -3.66 -18.50 -8.91
CA LEU A 54 -3.30 -17.11 -9.18
C LEU A 54 -3.59 -16.70 -10.64
N SER A 55 -3.42 -17.64 -11.57
CA SER A 55 -3.68 -17.44 -13.00
C SER A 55 -5.16 -17.30 -13.34
N GLY A 56 -6.06 -17.73 -12.45
CA GLY A 56 -7.50 -17.62 -12.64
C GLY A 56 -8.07 -16.23 -12.34
N TYR A 57 -7.31 -15.34 -11.69
CA TYR A 57 -7.77 -13.99 -11.39
C TYR A 57 -7.57 -13.04 -12.57
N ASN A 58 -8.51 -12.10 -12.73
CA ASN A 58 -8.35 -10.99 -13.66
C ASN A 58 -7.47 -9.92 -13.01
N LEU A 59 -6.24 -9.75 -13.52
CA LEU A 59 -5.24 -8.87 -12.93
C LEU A 59 -4.86 -7.73 -13.87
N ARG A 60 -4.79 -6.52 -13.31
CA ARG A 60 -4.37 -5.34 -14.05
C ARG A 60 -2.85 -5.35 -14.29
N PRO A 61 -2.37 -5.11 -15.53
CA PRO A 61 -0.95 -4.97 -15.82
C PRO A 61 -0.26 -3.87 -15.00
N VAL A 62 1.06 -3.98 -14.82
CA VAL A 62 1.85 -3.03 -14.01
C VAL A 62 1.78 -1.61 -14.56
N GLU A 63 1.76 -1.48 -15.88
CA GLU A 63 1.71 -0.23 -16.60
C GLU A 63 0.37 0.50 -16.37
N GLU A 64 -0.72 -0.26 -16.34
CA GLU A 64 -2.07 0.25 -16.09
C GLU A 64 -2.28 0.59 -14.61
N LEU A 65 -1.68 -0.14 -13.67
CA LEU A 65 -1.78 0.17 -12.23
C LEU A 65 -1.29 1.57 -11.87
N ARG A 66 -0.33 2.13 -12.62
CA ARG A 66 0.12 3.51 -12.42
C ARG A 66 -0.88 4.54 -12.94
N GLN A 67 -1.55 4.22 -14.04
CA GLN A 67 -2.53 5.10 -14.68
C GLN A 67 -3.82 5.14 -13.88
N TRP A 68 -4.24 3.98 -13.37
CA TRP A 68 -5.44 3.79 -12.56
C TRP A 68 -5.17 3.78 -11.07
N ARG A 69 -4.03 4.32 -10.64
CA ARG A 69 -3.73 4.49 -9.22
C ARG A 69 -4.82 5.36 -8.57
N PRO A 70 -5.24 5.06 -7.33
CA PRO A 70 -6.12 5.95 -6.58
C PRO A 70 -5.64 7.40 -6.59
N ASP A 71 -6.57 8.33 -6.71
CA ASP A 71 -6.28 9.76 -6.58
C ASP A 71 -5.74 10.01 -5.18
N ARG A 72 -4.50 10.49 -5.08
CA ARG A 72 -3.83 10.68 -3.78
C ARG A 72 -4.51 11.72 -2.91
N LYS A 73 -5.30 12.63 -3.49
CA LYS A 73 -6.09 13.60 -2.74
C LYS A 73 -7.43 13.03 -2.24
N ARG A 74 -7.85 11.87 -2.77
CA ARG A 74 -9.04 11.13 -2.35
C ARG A 74 -8.60 9.76 -1.81
N PRO A 75 -8.30 9.67 -0.51
CA PRO A 75 -7.90 8.41 0.12
C PRO A 75 -8.86 7.29 -0.26
N CYS A 76 -8.32 6.10 -0.51
CA CYS A 76 -9.13 4.89 -0.70
C CYS A 76 -9.03 4.01 0.55
N GLN A 77 -9.93 3.04 0.66
CA GLN A 77 -9.81 1.98 1.65
C GLN A 77 -8.45 1.27 1.50
N PRO A 78 -7.75 0.93 2.59
CA PRO A 78 -6.52 0.15 2.52
C PRO A 78 -6.73 -1.20 1.83
N ILE A 79 -5.84 -1.54 0.92
CA ILE A 79 -5.84 -2.88 0.29
C ILE A 79 -5.36 -3.88 1.33
N GLU A 80 -6.22 -4.85 1.64
CA GLU A 80 -5.93 -5.89 2.63
C GLU A 80 -4.65 -6.66 2.27
N GLY A 81 -3.78 -6.86 3.26
CA GLY A 81 -2.53 -7.59 3.09
C GLY A 81 -1.37 -6.79 2.51
N LEU A 82 -1.56 -5.52 2.13
CA LEU A 82 -0.45 -4.62 1.81
C LEU A 82 0.07 -3.89 3.04
N ALA A 83 1.38 -3.68 3.06
CA ALA A 83 2.01 -2.89 4.12
C ALA A 83 1.56 -1.43 4.04
N VAL A 84 1.14 -0.89 5.19
CA VAL A 84 0.80 0.52 5.35
C VAL A 84 2.00 1.27 5.93
N TYR A 85 2.27 2.46 5.40
CA TYR A 85 3.38 3.30 5.79
C TYR A 85 2.90 4.67 6.22
N GLY A 86 3.51 5.23 7.27
CA GLY A 86 3.42 6.66 7.53
C GLY A 86 4.11 7.46 6.42
N GLY A 87 3.54 8.60 6.08
CA GLY A 87 4.13 9.53 5.12
C GLY A 87 3.47 10.89 5.10
N TYR A 88 3.78 11.65 4.06
CA TYR A 88 3.39 13.03 3.88
C TYR A 88 2.86 13.25 2.48
N ILE A 89 1.78 14.03 2.37
CA ILE A 89 1.23 14.48 1.10
C ILE A 89 1.22 16.01 1.04
N CYS A 90 1.60 16.55 -0.11
CA CYS A 90 1.60 17.97 -0.39
C CYS A 90 0.17 18.53 -0.40
N THR A 91 -0.04 19.70 0.20
CA THR A 91 -1.36 20.37 0.25
C THR A 91 -1.53 21.45 -0.81
N GLN A 92 -0.49 21.72 -1.61
CA GLN A 92 -0.56 22.76 -2.63
C GLN A 92 -1.58 22.41 -3.73
N ASP A 93 -2.15 23.45 -4.33
CA ASP A 93 -3.15 23.29 -5.38
C ASP A 93 -2.57 22.53 -6.57
N ARG A 94 -3.38 21.64 -7.16
CA ARG A 94 -3.01 20.78 -8.30
C ARG A 94 -1.74 19.92 -8.12
N CYS A 95 -1.25 19.75 -6.89
CA CYS A 95 -0.13 18.87 -6.59
C CYS A 95 -0.57 17.66 -5.77
N ASP A 96 -0.25 16.45 -6.21
CA ASP A 96 -0.56 15.20 -5.54
C ASP A 96 0.70 14.51 -4.97
N HIS A 97 1.84 15.21 -4.91
CA HIS A 97 3.10 14.62 -4.48
C HIS A 97 2.98 14.04 -3.07
N CYS A 98 3.34 12.78 -2.89
CA CYS A 98 3.44 12.13 -1.60
C CYS A 98 4.73 11.33 -1.46
N THR A 99 5.20 11.19 -0.22
CA THR A 99 6.43 10.50 0.10
C THR A 99 6.42 10.04 1.55
N ARG A 100 7.18 8.99 1.86
CA ARG A 100 7.39 8.54 3.24
C ARG A 100 8.38 9.40 4.02
N ARG A 101 9.23 10.16 3.32
CA ARG A 101 10.37 10.87 3.91
C ARG A 101 10.13 12.36 3.91
N ILE A 102 10.19 12.98 5.09
CA ILE A 102 9.93 14.41 5.26
C ILE A 102 10.96 15.25 4.51
N GLU A 103 12.21 14.79 4.42
CA GLU A 103 13.28 15.47 3.68
C GLU A 103 12.94 15.56 2.18
N LYS A 104 12.33 14.50 1.63
CA LYS A 104 11.86 14.52 0.23
C LYS A 104 10.68 15.44 0.02
N MET A 105 9.84 15.65 1.03
CA MET A 105 8.80 16.67 0.99
C MET A 105 9.44 18.06 0.99
N HIS A 106 10.44 18.31 1.84
CA HIS A 106 11.16 19.58 1.86
C HIS A 106 11.81 19.91 0.50
N ASP A 107 12.48 18.92 -0.12
CA ASP A 107 13.09 19.03 -1.44
C ASP A 107 12.06 19.32 -2.55
N HIS A 108 10.80 18.93 -2.34
CA HIS A 108 9.71 19.11 -3.30
C HIS A 108 9.11 20.54 -3.27
N LEU A 109 9.06 21.19 -2.11
CA LEU A 109 8.41 22.51 -1.94
C LEU A 109 8.91 23.64 -2.86
N PRO A 110 10.20 23.70 -3.24
CA PRO A 110 10.68 24.66 -4.23
C PRO A 110 9.95 24.61 -5.57
N ALA A 111 9.37 23.46 -5.96
CA ALA A 111 8.54 23.36 -7.16
C ALA A 111 7.28 24.27 -7.09
N HIS A 112 6.88 24.66 -5.88
CA HIS A 112 5.78 25.58 -5.60
C HIS A 112 6.26 26.98 -5.18
N GLY A 113 7.56 27.26 -5.29
CA GLY A 113 8.15 28.51 -4.78
C GLY A 113 8.08 28.65 -3.26
N LYS A 114 7.98 27.54 -2.52
CA LYS A 114 7.89 27.51 -1.06
C LYS A 114 9.15 26.90 -0.43
N ARG A 115 9.37 27.19 0.85
CA ARG A 115 10.43 26.62 1.70
C ARG A 115 9.80 25.89 2.87
N ALA A 116 10.46 24.84 3.37
CA ALA A 116 9.98 24.06 4.52
C ALA A 116 9.73 24.92 5.76
N SER A 117 10.54 25.97 5.98
CA SER A 117 10.37 26.91 7.09
C SER A 117 9.07 27.73 7.05
N GLN A 118 8.37 27.76 5.90
CA GLN A 118 7.07 28.43 5.77
C GLN A 118 5.90 27.52 6.18
N HIS A 119 6.16 26.23 6.47
CA HIS A 119 5.16 25.34 7.02
C HIS A 119 4.82 25.74 8.45
N THR A 120 3.53 25.94 8.71
CA THR A 120 3.00 26.22 10.04
C THR A 120 1.68 25.48 10.22
N SER A 121 1.23 25.28 11.46
CA SER A 121 -0.06 24.64 11.73
C SER A 121 -1.24 25.40 11.11
N ALA A 122 -1.15 26.74 11.01
CA ALA A 122 -2.18 27.57 10.38
C ALA A 122 -2.11 27.55 8.84
N ARG A 123 -0.95 27.21 8.27
CA ARG A 123 -0.72 27.14 6.82
C ARG A 123 0.15 25.92 6.51
N PRO A 124 -0.40 24.70 6.62
CA PRO A 124 0.34 23.49 6.38
C PRO A 124 0.65 23.37 4.89
N LEU A 125 1.93 23.18 4.54
CA LEU A 125 2.37 22.93 3.15
C LEU A 125 2.32 21.43 2.77
N TRP A 126 2.21 20.57 3.77
CA TRP A 126 1.98 19.15 3.65
C TRP A 126 1.18 18.68 4.87
N ARG A 127 0.61 17.48 4.82
CA ARG A 127 -0.02 16.82 5.96
C ARG A 127 0.52 15.40 6.12
N ALA A 128 0.50 14.89 7.34
CA ALA A 128 0.72 13.47 7.59
C ALA A 128 -0.42 12.64 6.96
N CYS A 129 -0.09 11.41 6.55
CA CYS A 129 -1.05 10.47 5.96
C CYS A 129 -0.55 9.02 6.06
N ARG A 130 -1.46 8.07 5.87
CA ARG A 130 -1.15 6.65 5.62
C ARG A 130 -0.99 6.43 4.12
N LEU A 131 0.03 5.67 3.75
CA LEU A 131 0.39 5.36 2.36
C LEU A 131 0.47 3.85 2.15
N GLN A 132 0.00 3.39 0.99
CA GLN A 132 0.29 2.07 0.47
C GLN A 132 0.95 2.18 -0.91
N THR A 133 1.53 1.08 -1.39
CA THR A 133 2.01 0.95 -2.76
C THR A 133 1.90 -0.49 -3.22
N TYR A 134 1.62 -0.70 -4.51
CA TYR A 134 1.51 -2.05 -5.05
C TYR A 134 2.84 -2.81 -5.01
N PHE A 135 3.96 -2.13 -5.29
CA PHE A 135 5.25 -2.78 -5.45
C PHE A 135 6.36 -2.04 -4.70
N THR A 136 7.22 -2.81 -4.04
CA THR A 136 8.37 -2.28 -3.29
C THR A 136 9.68 -2.30 -4.08
N ALA A 137 9.69 -2.90 -5.28
CA ALA A 137 10.87 -2.95 -6.14
C ALA A 137 11.29 -1.54 -6.61
N LYS A 138 12.61 -1.29 -6.66
CA LYS A 138 13.17 -0.01 -7.11
C LYS A 138 12.62 0.37 -8.48
N GLY A 139 12.18 1.62 -8.60
CA GLY A 139 11.58 2.15 -9.83
C GLY A 139 10.12 1.75 -10.06
N ARG A 140 9.51 0.96 -9.17
CA ARG A 140 8.09 0.58 -9.20
C ARG A 140 7.26 1.07 -8.02
N ILE A 141 7.92 1.65 -7.02
CA ILE A 141 7.26 2.31 -5.89
C ILE A 141 6.47 3.49 -6.43
N ASP A 142 5.16 3.45 -6.19
CA ASP A 142 4.23 4.51 -6.52
C ASP A 142 3.19 4.55 -5.40
N TYR A 143 3.41 5.44 -4.42
CA TYR A 143 2.57 5.51 -3.23
C TYR A 143 1.21 6.12 -3.57
N PHE A 144 0.17 5.67 -2.88
CA PHE A 144 -1.14 6.30 -2.83
C PHE A 144 -1.61 6.41 -1.39
N VAL A 145 -2.49 7.39 -1.13
CA VAL A 145 -3.01 7.67 0.21
C VAL A 145 -4.17 6.72 0.49
N VAL A 146 -4.18 6.17 1.70
CA VAL A 146 -5.28 5.33 2.19
C VAL A 146 -5.93 5.96 3.41
N GLU A 147 -7.18 5.59 3.65
CA GLU A 147 -7.95 6.00 4.82
C GLU A 147 -7.33 5.47 6.12
N GLU A 148 -7.66 6.11 7.22
CA GLU A 148 -7.37 5.55 8.55
C GLU A 148 -8.40 4.45 8.79
N GLU A 149 -7.94 3.22 9.04
CA GLU A 149 -8.81 2.20 9.61
C GLU A 149 -9.32 2.75 10.95
N GLU A 150 -10.64 2.89 11.07
CA GLU A 150 -11.29 3.10 12.36
C GLU A 150 -10.95 1.88 13.21
N GLU A 151 -10.02 2.03 14.16
CA GLU A 151 -9.87 1.04 15.21
C GLU A 151 -11.19 1.04 15.97
N GLU A 152 -12.03 0.01 15.75
CA GLU A 152 -13.13 -0.27 16.65
C GLU A 152 -12.51 -0.42 18.04
N GLU A 153 -12.65 0.60 18.89
CA GLU A 153 -12.37 0.50 20.32
C GLU A 153 -13.17 -0.70 20.83
N GLU A 154 -12.50 -1.84 21.00
CA GLU A 154 -13.07 -2.96 21.78
C GLU A 154 -13.37 -2.40 23.17
N ALA A 155 -14.64 -2.08 23.41
CA ALA A 155 -15.15 -1.69 24.70
C ALA A 155 -15.03 -2.90 25.64
N TYR A 156 -13.90 -3.00 26.35
CA TYR A 156 -13.74 -3.96 27.44
C TYR A 156 -14.77 -3.63 28.53
N PRO A 157 -15.72 -4.52 28.86
CA PRO A 157 -16.64 -4.28 29.97
C PRO A 157 -15.84 -4.32 31.26
N VAL A 158 -15.79 -3.20 31.98
CA VAL A 158 -15.31 -3.15 33.36
C VAL A 158 -16.24 -4.02 34.19
N ALA A 159 -15.79 -5.22 34.55
CA ALA A 159 -16.50 -6.07 35.49
C ALA A 159 -16.61 -5.32 36.82
N LEU A 160 -17.86 -4.96 37.18
CA LEU A 160 -18.28 -4.60 38.53
C LEU A 160 -17.85 -5.72 39.49
N VAL A 161 -16.74 -5.53 40.19
CA VAL A 161 -16.47 -6.30 41.41
C VAL A 161 -17.25 -5.62 42.53
N GLY A 162 -18.49 -6.08 42.70
CA GLY A 162 -19.16 -5.99 44.00
C GLY A 162 -18.63 -7.13 44.88
N LEU A 163 -18.08 -6.77 46.03
CA LEU A 163 -18.36 -7.30 47.37
C LEU A 163 -17.41 -6.66 48.39
#